data_AF-A0A0R2SFB0-F1
#
_entry.id   AF-A0A0R2SFB0-F1
#
_cell.length_a   1.000
_cell.length_b   1.000
_cell.length_c   1.000
_cell.angle_alpha   90.00
_cell.angle_beta   90.00
_cell.angle_gamma   90.00
#
_symmetry.space_group_name_H-M   'P 1'
#
loop_
_entity.id
_entity.type
_entity.pdbx_description
1 polymer ?
#
loop_
_entity_poly.entity_id
_entity_poly.type
_entity_poly.pdbx_seq_one_letter_code
_entity_poly.pdbx_strand_id
1 'polypeptide(L)'
;MPLNACLTGFAKPIASSQIVFATDRGSATVLGVRTAETNGGNLLADSFLHAYSTRAAGANLPAAGSANPVVALQNGGGIRQNGGVTLPTTGAAGAISRGNTFDLLPFDNRLVAITSVSAADIKETLERSCSVGTSGGGQFLQVAGMKVTCSRAGTAIVVSNPTGDSYAGNVTTVGTRVKDVTLLDGRALVKDGAVVANAPAVTVVTNTFTADGGDNYPTLAKLVKVGFGVSYEQALYDYLLSFPKNAAGLPEIPSSDVRYSKTTGDGRFTWLP
;
A
#
# COMPACT_ATOMS: atom_id res chain seq x y z
N MET A 1 -23.11 -26.41 -3.69
CA MET A 1 -23.83 -25.12 -3.75
C MET A 1 -23.80 -24.64 -5.20
N PRO A 2 -24.94 -24.34 -5.86
CA PRO A 2 -24.93 -23.94 -7.27
C PRO A 2 -24.17 -22.61 -7.46
N LEU A 3 -23.43 -22.49 -8.57
CA LEU A 3 -22.58 -21.33 -8.90
C LEU A 3 -23.32 -19.99 -8.73
N ASN A 4 -24.57 -19.91 -9.19
CA ASN A 4 -25.40 -18.70 -9.11
C ASN A 4 -25.72 -18.28 -7.66
N ALA A 5 -25.86 -19.24 -6.74
CA ALA A 5 -26.04 -18.95 -5.31
C ALA A 5 -24.73 -18.43 -4.67
N CYS A 6 -23.57 -18.86 -5.17
CA CYS A 6 -22.28 -18.31 -4.76
C CYS A 6 -22.11 -16.87 -5.26
N LEU A 7 -22.36 -16.64 -6.55
CA LEU A 7 -22.18 -15.34 -7.20
C LEU A 7 -23.12 -14.26 -6.64
N THR A 8 -24.36 -14.60 -6.29
CA THR A 8 -25.29 -13.66 -5.64
C THR A 8 -24.81 -13.21 -4.25
N GLY A 9 -23.98 -14.01 -3.58
CA GLY A 9 -23.34 -13.63 -2.33
C GLY A 9 -22.34 -12.48 -2.48
N PHE A 10 -21.67 -12.35 -3.62
CA PHE A 10 -20.68 -11.30 -3.86
C PHE A 10 -21.30 -9.91 -4.05
N ALA A 11 -22.53 -9.84 -4.53
CA ALA A 11 -23.24 -8.57 -4.69
C ALA A 11 -23.81 -8.02 -3.36
N LYS A 12 -23.84 -8.83 -2.29
CA LYS A 12 -24.36 -8.39 -1.00
C LYS A 12 -23.43 -7.35 -0.36
N PRO A 13 -23.98 -6.24 0.17
CA PRO A 13 -23.20 -5.30 0.98
C PRO A 13 -22.57 -6.01 2.18
N ILE A 14 -21.27 -5.78 2.35
CA ILE A 14 -20.50 -6.24 3.53
C ILE A 14 -20.13 -5.05 4.43
N ALA A 15 -20.05 -3.86 3.86
CA ALA A 15 -19.74 -2.60 4.51
C ALA A 15 -20.42 -1.44 3.77
N SER A 16 -20.30 -0.23 4.33
CA SER A 16 -20.74 1.04 3.76
C SER A 16 -19.61 2.06 3.87
N SER A 17 -19.62 3.08 3.03
CA SER A 17 -18.70 4.21 3.15
C SER A 17 -19.43 5.51 2.83
N GLN A 18 -19.28 6.51 3.69
CA GLN A 18 -19.68 7.89 3.42
C GLN A 18 -18.65 8.65 2.56
N ILE A 19 -17.56 7.99 2.19
CA ILE A 19 -16.43 8.51 1.42
C ILE A 19 -16.31 7.73 0.11
N VAL A 20 -16.00 8.44 -0.97
CA VAL A 20 -15.58 7.82 -2.22
C VAL A 20 -14.05 7.78 -2.26
N PHE A 21 -13.51 6.57 -2.35
CA PHE A 21 -12.09 6.30 -2.43
C PHE A 21 -11.63 6.40 -3.88
N ALA A 22 -10.66 7.27 -4.15
CA ALA A 22 -9.99 7.35 -5.44
C ALA A 22 -9.05 6.16 -5.59
N THR A 23 -9.35 5.28 -6.55
CA THR A 23 -8.54 4.09 -6.88
C THR A 23 -8.08 4.12 -8.33
N ASP A 24 -8.23 5.26 -9.00
CA ASP A 24 -7.79 5.45 -10.37
C ASP A 24 -6.29 5.14 -10.50
N ARG A 25 -5.89 4.52 -11.61
CA ARG A 25 -4.50 4.39 -12.02
C ARG A 25 -3.78 5.74 -11.95
N GLY A 26 -4.41 6.79 -12.45
CA GLY A 26 -3.81 8.12 -12.58
C GLY A 26 -2.78 8.24 -13.71
N SER A 27 -2.26 9.46 -13.86
CA SER A 27 -1.27 9.87 -14.86
C SER A 27 -0.43 11.05 -14.32
N ALA A 28 0.41 11.64 -15.18
CA ALA A 28 1.13 12.88 -14.84
C ALA A 28 0.20 14.05 -14.47
N THR A 29 -1.05 14.05 -14.94
CA THR A 29 -2.02 15.14 -14.76
C THR A 29 -3.30 14.72 -14.05
N VAL A 30 -3.52 13.41 -13.88
CA VAL A 30 -4.68 12.86 -13.19
C VAL A 30 -4.22 12.18 -11.91
N LEU A 31 -4.82 12.57 -10.79
CA LEU A 31 -4.59 11.93 -9.49
C LEU A 31 -4.85 10.42 -9.60
N GLY A 32 -3.95 9.61 -9.07
CA GLY A 32 -4.21 8.19 -8.94
C GLY A 32 -3.10 7.44 -8.22
N VAL A 33 -3.42 6.19 -7.94
CA VAL A 33 -2.62 5.29 -7.09
C VAL A 33 -1.23 4.99 -7.66
N ARG A 34 -0.94 5.39 -8.90
CA ARG A 34 0.36 5.19 -9.56
C ARG A 34 1.23 6.45 -9.67
N THR A 35 0.75 7.60 -9.24
CA THR A 35 1.49 8.87 -9.36
C THR A 35 1.50 9.72 -8.11
N ALA A 36 0.55 9.54 -7.20
CA ALA A 36 0.46 10.28 -5.95
C ALA A 36 -0.29 9.49 -4.87
N GLU A 37 -0.29 10.03 -3.65
CA GLU A 37 -1.16 9.56 -2.58
C GLU A 37 -2.64 9.64 -2.98
N THR A 38 -3.43 8.66 -2.57
CA THR A 38 -4.88 8.71 -2.66
C THR A 38 -5.50 8.17 -1.38
N ASN A 39 -6.72 8.58 -1.04
CA ASN A 39 -7.44 7.96 0.07
C ASN A 39 -7.70 6.45 -0.16
N GLY A 40 -7.92 6.02 -1.40
CA GLY A 40 -8.07 4.60 -1.73
C GLY A 40 -6.78 3.81 -1.53
N GLY A 41 -5.64 4.39 -1.91
CA GLY A 41 -4.32 3.83 -1.59
C GLY A 41 -4.06 3.74 -0.09
N ASN A 42 -4.41 4.79 0.66
CA ASN A 42 -4.31 4.82 2.12
C ASN A 42 -5.17 3.72 2.77
N LEU A 43 -6.41 3.53 2.30
CA LEU A 43 -7.31 2.49 2.80
C LEU A 43 -6.68 1.09 2.69
N LEU A 44 -6.01 0.81 1.57
CA LEU A 44 -5.35 -0.49 1.36
C LEU A 44 -4.06 -0.63 2.16
N ALA A 45 -3.24 0.41 2.24
CA ALA A 45 -2.04 0.35 3.05
C ALA A 45 -2.39 0.19 4.55
N ASP A 46 -3.48 0.83 5.01
CA ASP A 46 -3.99 0.66 6.38
C ASP A 46 -4.57 -0.74 6.61
N SER A 47 -5.20 -1.36 5.61
CA SER A 47 -5.68 -2.73 5.74
C SER A 47 -4.54 -3.74 5.94
N PHE A 48 -3.35 -3.45 5.39
CA PHE A 48 -2.17 -4.29 5.59
C PHE A 48 -1.63 -4.16 7.01
N LEU A 49 -1.57 -2.94 7.56
CA LEU A 49 -1.21 -2.73 8.97
C LEU A 49 -2.23 -3.37 9.91
N HIS A 50 -3.52 -3.25 9.60
CA HIS A 50 -4.58 -3.90 10.38
C HIS A 50 -4.40 -5.42 10.39
N ALA A 51 -4.16 -6.03 9.22
CA ALA A 51 -3.92 -7.46 9.10
C ALA A 51 -2.68 -7.92 9.89
N TYR A 52 -1.59 -7.15 9.85
CA TYR A 52 -0.42 -7.44 10.69
C TYR A 52 -0.78 -7.37 12.18
N SER A 53 -1.44 -6.30 12.62
CA SER A 53 -1.79 -6.09 14.03
C SER A 53 -2.67 -7.21 14.62
N THR A 54 -3.49 -7.85 13.79
CA THR A 54 -4.42 -8.91 14.22
C THR A 54 -3.84 -10.31 14.08
N ARG A 55 -2.82 -10.52 13.24
CA ARG A 55 -2.31 -11.86 12.88
C ARG A 55 -0.85 -12.12 13.24
N ALA A 56 -0.04 -11.08 13.48
CA ALA A 56 1.41 -11.20 13.70
C ALA A 56 1.78 -12.20 14.80
N ALA A 57 1.07 -12.17 15.94
CA ALA A 57 1.33 -13.08 17.06
C ALA A 57 1.20 -14.55 16.67
N GLY A 58 0.19 -14.92 15.86
CA GLY A 58 0.00 -16.29 15.39
C GLY A 58 1.08 -16.78 14.42
N ALA A 59 1.84 -15.86 13.83
CA ALA A 59 2.97 -16.13 12.94
C ALA A 59 4.34 -15.97 13.62
N ASN A 60 4.39 -15.82 14.96
CA ASN A 60 5.59 -15.53 15.73
C ASN A 60 6.34 -14.27 15.27
N LEU A 61 5.62 -13.29 14.71
CA LEU A 61 6.15 -12.00 14.33
C LEU A 61 6.13 -11.04 15.53
N PRO A 62 7.10 -10.12 15.64
CA PRO A 62 7.14 -9.15 16.72
C PRO A 62 5.89 -8.26 16.72
N ALA A 63 5.38 -7.92 17.90
CA ALA A 63 4.25 -6.99 18.00
C ALA A 63 4.63 -5.61 17.43
N ALA A 64 3.67 -4.92 16.81
CA ALA A 64 3.88 -3.55 16.38
C ALA A 64 4.08 -2.63 17.60
N GLY A 65 5.04 -1.72 17.53
CA GLY A 65 5.30 -0.75 18.59
C GLY A 65 6.58 0.05 18.36
N SER A 66 6.98 0.90 19.32
CA SER A 66 8.18 1.73 19.16
C SER A 66 9.46 0.91 18.91
N ALA A 67 9.57 -0.28 19.53
CA ALA A 67 10.71 -1.19 19.34
C ALA A 67 10.68 -1.96 18.02
N ASN A 68 9.50 -2.10 17.41
CA ASN A 68 9.29 -2.75 16.11
C ASN A 68 8.29 -1.90 15.30
N PRO A 69 8.77 -0.81 14.67
CA PRO A 69 7.91 0.03 13.85
C PRO A 69 7.45 -0.77 12.65
N VAL A 70 6.15 -0.74 12.37
CA VAL A 70 5.56 -1.49 11.25
C VAL A 70 5.04 -0.49 10.23
N VAL A 71 5.43 -0.69 8.98
CA VAL A 71 5.02 0.13 7.85
C VAL A 71 4.43 -0.76 6.76
N ALA A 72 3.49 -0.24 5.98
CA ALA A 72 2.90 -0.99 4.88
C ALA A 72 3.18 -0.33 3.55
N LEU A 73 3.42 -1.17 2.53
CA LEU A 73 3.67 -0.76 1.15
C LEU A 73 2.72 -1.51 0.23
N GLN A 74 1.89 -0.77 -0.51
CA GLN A 74 1.01 -1.32 -1.53
C GLN A 74 1.34 -0.70 -2.90
N ASN A 75 1.78 -1.51 -3.85
CA ASN A 75 2.05 -1.03 -5.20
C ASN A 75 0.75 -0.67 -5.95
N GLY A 76 0.73 0.48 -6.60
CA GLY A 76 -0.43 0.97 -7.36
C GLY A 76 -0.81 0.08 -8.55
N GLY A 77 0.11 -0.79 -9.01
CA GLY A 77 -0.14 -1.81 -10.03
C GLY A 77 -1.06 -2.95 -9.54
N GLY A 78 -1.02 -3.22 -8.24
CA GLY A 78 -1.85 -4.21 -7.56
C GLY A 78 -3.27 -3.72 -7.26
N ILE A 79 -3.53 -2.41 -7.39
CA ILE A 79 -4.86 -1.80 -7.24
C ILE A 79 -5.49 -1.68 -8.62
N ARG A 80 -6.65 -2.32 -8.82
CA ARG A 80 -7.24 -2.51 -10.16
C ARG A 80 -8.54 -1.74 -10.32
N GLN A 81 -8.78 -1.31 -11.55
CA GLN A 81 -9.96 -0.55 -11.93
C GLN A 81 -11.03 -1.42 -12.61
N ASN A 82 -10.97 -2.75 -12.44
CA ASN A 82 -11.84 -3.67 -13.16
C ASN A 82 -13.33 -3.41 -12.83
N GLY A 83 -13.63 -2.95 -11.61
CA GLY A 83 -14.96 -2.52 -11.19
C GLY A 83 -15.24 -1.03 -11.35
N GLY A 84 -14.27 -0.22 -11.80
CA GLY A 84 -14.36 1.25 -11.85
C GLY A 84 -13.14 1.96 -11.26
N VAL A 85 -13.14 3.29 -11.29
CA VAL A 85 -12.01 4.14 -10.83
C VAL A 85 -12.13 4.58 -9.37
N THR A 86 -13.16 4.09 -8.68
CA THR A 86 -13.45 4.41 -7.28
C THR A 86 -13.91 3.18 -6.50
N LEU A 87 -13.86 3.30 -5.17
CA LEU A 87 -14.59 2.43 -4.24
C LEU A 87 -15.49 3.32 -3.34
N PRO A 88 -16.80 3.05 -3.19
CA PRO A 88 -17.62 2.12 -3.96
C PRO A 88 -17.51 2.32 -5.48
N THR A 89 -17.75 1.25 -6.24
CA THR A 89 -17.59 1.24 -7.71
C THR A 89 -18.59 2.12 -8.45
N THR A 90 -19.67 2.54 -7.78
CA THR A 90 -20.69 3.45 -8.32
C THR A 90 -20.21 4.90 -8.42
N GLY A 91 -19.06 5.26 -7.82
CA GLY A 91 -18.59 6.64 -7.74
C GLY A 91 -19.32 7.49 -6.69
N ALA A 92 -20.17 6.89 -5.87
CA ALA A 92 -20.92 7.56 -4.82
C ALA A 92 -20.75 6.84 -3.46
N ALA A 93 -20.93 7.59 -2.38
CA ALA A 93 -21.02 7.03 -1.04
C ALA A 93 -22.13 5.97 -0.97
N GLY A 94 -21.91 4.93 -0.18
CA GLY A 94 -22.86 3.84 0.03
C GLY A 94 -22.20 2.47 0.19
N ALA A 95 -22.96 1.45 -0.18
CA ALA A 95 -22.59 0.05 0.03
C ALA A 95 -21.31 -0.36 -0.70
N ILE A 96 -20.49 -1.14 0.00
CA ILE A 96 -19.36 -1.88 -0.55
C ILE A 96 -19.71 -3.37 -0.44
N SER A 97 -19.69 -4.05 -1.58
CA SER A 97 -19.90 -5.49 -1.67
C SER A 97 -18.58 -6.25 -1.66
N ARG A 98 -18.63 -7.57 -1.40
CA ARG A 98 -17.43 -8.40 -1.53
C ARG A 98 -16.96 -8.52 -2.98
N GLY A 99 -17.86 -8.41 -3.96
CA GLY A 99 -17.49 -8.31 -5.37
C GLY A 99 -16.57 -7.11 -5.62
N ASN A 100 -16.86 -5.97 -5.00
CA ASN A 100 -16.04 -4.76 -5.15
C ASN A 100 -14.61 -4.93 -4.63
N THR A 101 -14.41 -5.70 -3.54
CA THR A 101 -13.06 -5.94 -3.00
C THR A 101 -12.25 -6.84 -3.94
N PHE A 102 -12.86 -7.86 -4.54
CA PHE A 102 -12.21 -8.68 -5.56
C PHE A 102 -11.94 -7.94 -6.87
N ASP A 103 -12.85 -7.07 -7.32
CA ASP A 103 -12.62 -6.24 -8.50
C ASP A 103 -11.42 -5.30 -8.32
N LEU A 104 -11.24 -4.80 -7.09
CA LEU A 104 -10.13 -3.93 -6.72
C LEU A 104 -8.82 -4.69 -6.54
N LEU A 105 -8.87 -5.89 -5.95
CA LEU A 105 -7.72 -6.74 -5.59
C LEU A 105 -7.84 -8.18 -6.13
N PRO A 106 -7.80 -8.39 -7.47
CA PRO A 106 -8.20 -9.64 -8.11
C PRO A 106 -7.13 -10.75 -8.15
N PHE A 107 -5.85 -10.43 -7.95
CA PHE A 107 -4.76 -11.40 -7.95
C PHE A 107 -4.71 -12.24 -6.67
N ASP A 108 -4.15 -13.45 -6.72
CA ASP A 108 -3.91 -14.27 -5.51
C ASP A 108 -2.65 -13.83 -4.75
N ASN A 109 -2.53 -12.53 -4.50
CA ASN A 109 -1.45 -11.98 -3.70
C ASN A 109 -1.71 -12.24 -2.21
N ARG A 110 -0.68 -12.71 -1.51
CA ARG A 110 -0.68 -12.87 -0.04
C ARG A 110 0.09 -11.75 0.62
N LEU A 111 -0.22 -11.46 1.88
CA LEU A 111 0.59 -10.54 2.67
C LEU A 111 1.75 -11.26 3.34
N VAL A 112 2.90 -10.60 3.32
CA VAL A 112 4.12 -11.03 3.99
C VAL A 112 4.68 -9.88 4.82
N ALA A 113 5.38 -10.25 5.89
CA ALA A 113 6.17 -9.34 6.70
C ALA A 113 7.66 -9.58 6.43
N ILE A 114 8.40 -8.49 6.29
CA ILE A 114 9.87 -8.49 6.17
C ILE A 114 10.37 -7.74 7.40
N THR A 115 10.98 -8.46 8.34
CA THR A 115 11.47 -7.87 9.58
C THR A 115 12.85 -7.26 9.39
N SER A 116 13.21 -6.30 10.25
CA SER A 116 14.55 -5.70 10.31
C SER A 116 15.02 -5.05 9.00
N VAL A 117 14.10 -4.43 8.24
CA VAL A 117 14.44 -3.68 7.03
C VAL A 117 15.15 -2.39 7.42
N SER A 118 16.35 -2.17 6.88
CA SER A 118 17.16 -1.01 7.22
C SER A 118 16.59 0.28 6.60
N ALA A 119 16.94 1.43 7.17
CA ALA A 119 16.59 2.73 6.59
C ALA A 119 17.16 2.93 5.17
N ALA A 120 18.31 2.33 4.86
CA ALA A 120 18.89 2.32 3.52
C ALA A 120 18.03 1.50 2.53
N ASP A 121 17.56 0.33 2.95
CA ASP A 121 16.68 -0.52 2.13
C ASP A 121 15.31 0.12 1.90
N ILE A 122 14.74 0.77 2.93
CA ILE A 122 13.53 1.58 2.80
C ILE A 122 13.74 2.70 1.79
N LYS A 123 14.88 3.42 1.87
CA LYS A 123 15.20 4.48 0.93
C LYS A 123 15.29 3.94 -0.50
N GLU A 124 16.05 2.89 -0.76
CA GLU A 124 16.19 2.32 -2.11
C GLU A 124 14.84 1.83 -2.68
N THR A 125 14.02 1.19 -1.83
CA THR A 125 12.65 0.78 -2.18
C THR A 125 11.80 1.99 -2.56
N LEU A 126 11.83 3.07 -1.77
CA LEU A 126 11.07 4.29 -2.07
C LEU A 126 11.63 5.07 -3.27
N GLU A 127 12.94 5.01 -3.54
CA GLU A 127 13.53 5.56 -4.76
C GLU A 127 12.94 4.86 -6.00
N ARG A 128 12.75 3.54 -5.93
CA ARG A 128 12.10 2.79 -7.01
C ARG A 128 10.65 3.22 -7.20
N SER A 129 9.89 3.36 -6.12
CA SER A 129 8.53 3.92 -6.16
C SER A 129 8.51 5.32 -6.81
N CYS A 130 9.38 6.22 -6.35
CA CYS A 130 9.44 7.60 -6.83
C CYS A 130 10.02 7.73 -8.25
N SER A 131 10.65 6.70 -8.82
CA SER A 131 11.14 6.72 -10.21
C SER A 131 10.01 6.87 -11.24
N VAL A 132 8.80 6.37 -10.94
CA VAL A 132 7.67 6.34 -11.89
C VAL A 132 6.62 7.43 -11.66
N GLY A 133 6.90 8.39 -10.77
CA GLY A 133 5.98 9.46 -10.38
C GLY A 133 5.49 10.38 -11.52
N THR A 134 6.03 10.26 -12.72
CA THR A 134 5.57 10.96 -13.94
C THR A 134 4.91 10.01 -14.93
N SER A 135 5.40 8.77 -15.08
CA SER A 135 4.88 7.81 -16.07
C SER A 135 3.63 7.06 -15.60
N GLY A 136 3.33 7.06 -14.30
CA GLY A 136 2.17 6.34 -13.75
C GLY A 136 2.33 4.82 -13.81
N GLY A 137 3.56 4.34 -13.58
CA GLY A 137 3.87 2.92 -13.53
C GLY A 137 3.31 2.24 -12.27
N GLY A 138 3.05 0.93 -12.36
CA GLY A 138 2.49 0.13 -11.25
C GLY A 138 3.35 0.13 -9.97
N GLN A 139 4.60 0.52 -10.12
CA GLN A 139 5.60 0.53 -9.06
C GLN A 139 5.24 1.47 -7.93
N PHE A 140 4.67 2.66 -8.19
CA PHE A 140 4.46 3.67 -7.16
C PHE A 140 3.72 3.08 -5.95
N LEU A 141 4.27 3.30 -4.76
CA LEU A 141 3.80 2.72 -3.51
C LEU A 141 2.87 3.69 -2.79
N GLN A 142 1.67 3.20 -2.49
CA GLN A 142 0.83 3.73 -1.43
C GLN A 142 1.37 3.23 -0.08
N VAL A 143 1.36 4.10 0.94
CA VAL A 143 2.08 3.83 2.20
C VAL A 143 1.20 4.02 3.43
N ALA A 144 1.52 3.29 4.49
CA ALA A 144 1.01 3.52 5.84
C ALA A 144 2.13 3.30 6.88
N GLY A 145 1.99 3.92 8.05
CA GLY A 145 3.00 3.84 9.13
C GLY A 145 4.21 4.76 8.94
N MET A 146 4.25 5.54 7.85
CA MET A 146 5.30 6.53 7.58
C MET A 146 4.76 7.69 6.75
N LYS A 147 5.53 8.79 6.71
CA LYS A 147 5.41 9.89 5.77
C LYS A 147 6.64 9.93 4.86
N VAL A 148 6.43 10.15 3.56
CA VAL A 148 7.46 10.15 2.52
C VAL A 148 7.39 11.44 1.73
N THR A 149 8.54 12.06 1.50
CA THR A 149 8.69 13.22 0.62
C THR A 149 9.65 12.87 -0.49
N CYS A 150 9.24 13.09 -1.73
CA CYS A 150 10.06 12.91 -2.92
C CYS A 150 10.12 14.18 -3.78
N SER A 151 11.18 14.36 -4.56
CA SER A 151 11.31 15.44 -5.55
C SER A 151 11.63 14.87 -6.93
N ARG A 152 10.90 15.31 -7.94
CA ARG A 152 11.12 14.90 -9.34
C ARG A 152 12.41 15.49 -9.93
N ALA A 153 12.97 16.52 -9.30
CA ALA A 153 14.27 17.10 -9.67
C ALA A 153 15.45 16.17 -9.36
N GLY A 154 15.26 15.17 -8.49
CA GLY A 154 16.27 14.14 -8.23
C GLY A 154 16.41 13.12 -9.37
N THR A 155 17.61 12.52 -9.46
CA THR A 155 17.91 11.41 -10.36
C THR A 155 17.00 10.23 -10.03
N ALA A 156 16.27 9.72 -11.02
CA ALA A 156 15.51 8.50 -10.85
C ALA A 156 16.45 7.30 -10.72
N ILE A 157 16.16 6.39 -9.79
CA ILE A 157 16.84 5.09 -9.75
C ILE A 157 16.58 4.34 -11.06
N VAL A 158 17.61 3.69 -11.60
CA VAL A 158 17.48 2.80 -12.77
C VAL A 158 17.77 1.38 -12.33
N VAL A 159 16.85 0.48 -12.68
CA VAL A 159 16.97 -0.96 -12.44
C VAL A 159 17.00 -1.63 -13.81
N SER A 160 17.96 -2.53 -14.03
CA SER A 160 18.05 -3.29 -15.28
C SER A 160 16.82 -4.17 -15.49
N ASN A 161 16.69 -4.75 -16.68
CA ASN A 161 15.76 -5.84 -16.86
C ASN A 161 16.17 -7.02 -15.95
N PRO A 162 15.20 -7.73 -15.36
CA PRO A 162 15.48 -9.01 -14.71
C PRO A 162 16.07 -10.02 -15.70
N THR A 163 16.88 -10.94 -15.19
CA THR A 163 17.49 -12.03 -15.98
C THR A 163 17.23 -13.36 -15.30
N GLY A 164 17.08 -14.43 -16.08
CA GLY A 164 16.73 -15.75 -15.56
C GLY A 164 15.35 -15.73 -14.88
N ASP A 165 15.25 -16.39 -13.73
CA ASP A 165 13.99 -16.53 -12.97
C ASP A 165 13.75 -15.39 -11.96
N SER A 166 14.58 -14.35 -11.97
CA SER A 166 14.40 -13.19 -11.06
C SER A 166 13.21 -12.33 -11.49
N TYR A 167 12.43 -11.86 -10.53
CA TYR A 167 11.40 -10.84 -10.78
C TYR A 167 11.94 -9.40 -10.84
N ALA A 168 13.18 -9.17 -10.38
CA ALA A 168 13.83 -7.86 -10.37
C ALA A 168 15.22 -7.90 -11.04
N GLY A 169 15.58 -6.80 -11.73
CA GLY A 169 16.95 -6.58 -12.20
C GLY A 169 17.87 -6.00 -11.13
N ASN A 170 19.06 -5.54 -11.54
CA ASN A 170 20.03 -4.90 -10.64
C ASN A 170 19.93 -3.38 -10.70
N VAL A 171 20.19 -2.70 -9.59
CA VAL A 171 20.31 -1.24 -9.58
C VAL A 171 21.56 -0.84 -10.37
N THR A 172 21.38 -0.10 -11.46
CA THR A 172 22.46 0.41 -12.32
C THR A 172 22.68 1.91 -12.15
N THR A 173 21.74 2.63 -11.55
CA THR A 173 21.88 4.04 -11.18
C THR A 173 21.13 4.26 -9.88
N VAL A 174 21.82 4.78 -8.86
CA VAL A 174 21.22 5.09 -7.56
C VAL A 174 20.30 6.32 -7.69
N GLY A 175 19.13 6.26 -7.06
CA GLY A 175 18.16 7.36 -7.04
C GLY A 175 18.48 8.43 -6.00
N THR A 176 18.01 9.65 -6.24
CA THR A 176 18.10 10.79 -5.32
C THR A 176 16.77 11.57 -5.18
N ARG A 177 15.65 10.92 -5.53
CA ARG A 177 14.31 11.51 -5.45
C ARG A 177 13.76 11.52 -4.04
N VAL A 178 14.05 10.52 -3.21
CA VAL A 178 13.60 10.48 -1.81
C VAL A 178 14.35 11.54 -1.03
N LYS A 179 13.60 12.42 -0.35
CA LYS A 179 14.15 13.51 0.47
C LYS A 179 13.96 13.23 1.96
N ASP A 180 12.75 12.89 2.37
CA ASP A 180 12.45 12.61 3.76
C ASP A 180 11.59 11.35 3.90
N VAL A 181 11.89 10.56 4.92
CA VAL A 181 11.07 9.43 5.34
C VAL A 181 10.98 9.47 6.86
N THR A 182 9.79 9.66 7.40
CA THR A 182 9.56 9.81 8.85
C THR A 182 8.50 8.83 9.32
N LEU A 183 8.77 8.12 10.41
CA LEU A 183 7.79 7.24 11.05
C LEU A 183 6.71 8.06 11.77
N LEU A 184 5.57 7.44 12.07
CA LEU A 184 4.47 8.14 12.76
C LEU A 184 4.83 8.60 14.18
N ASP A 185 5.84 8.01 14.81
CA ASP A 185 6.36 8.45 16.11
C ASP A 185 7.40 9.58 16.01
N GLY A 186 7.63 10.12 14.81
CA GLY A 186 8.50 11.25 14.56
C GLY A 186 9.97 10.90 14.28
N ARG A 187 10.38 9.63 14.39
CA ARG A 187 11.75 9.23 14.04
C ARG A 187 11.97 9.29 12.53
N ALA A 188 13.05 9.95 12.10
CA ALA A 188 13.44 10.02 10.70
C ALA A 188 14.29 8.80 10.30
N LEU A 189 13.96 8.20 9.15
CA LEU A 189 14.77 7.19 8.47
C LEU A 189 15.68 7.84 7.42
N VAL A 190 15.14 8.83 6.71
CA VAL A 190 15.85 9.62 5.69
C VAL A 190 15.56 11.09 5.95
N LYS A 191 16.60 11.92 5.88
CA LYS A 191 16.53 13.37 6.04
C LYS A 191 17.40 14.03 4.96
N ASP A 192 16.86 14.99 4.24
CA ASP A 192 17.54 15.72 3.16
C ASP A 192 18.23 14.80 2.12
N GLY A 193 17.60 13.65 1.86
CA GLY A 193 18.09 12.62 0.95
C GLY A 193 19.21 11.72 1.49
N ALA A 194 19.64 11.90 2.74
CA ALA A 194 20.61 11.02 3.40
C ALA A 194 19.92 10.09 4.40
N VAL A 195 20.43 8.86 4.54
CA VAL A 195 19.98 7.94 5.60
C VAL A 195 20.43 8.52 6.95
N VAL A 196 19.51 8.58 7.91
CA VAL A 196 19.82 9.09 9.25
C VAL A 196 20.67 8.05 10.00
N ALA A 197 21.78 8.50 10.59
CA ALA A 197 22.65 7.64 11.38
C ALA A 197 21.87 7.02 12.56
N ASN A 198 22.04 5.71 12.78
CA ASN A 198 21.32 4.96 13.81
C ASN A 198 19.78 4.99 13.68
N ALA A 199 19.25 5.27 12.49
CA ALA A 199 17.83 5.12 12.22
C ALA A 199 17.36 3.70 12.55
N PRO A 200 16.16 3.53 13.15
CA PRO A 200 15.65 2.22 13.49
C PRO A 200 15.40 1.40 12.22
N ALA A 201 15.61 0.09 12.32
CA ALA A 201 15.05 -0.83 11.34
C ALA A 201 13.53 -0.93 11.53
N VAL A 202 12.82 -1.32 10.49
CA VAL A 202 11.35 -1.44 10.48
C VAL A 202 10.92 -2.81 9.99
N THR A 203 9.72 -3.22 10.38
CA THR A 203 9.02 -4.31 9.69
C THR A 203 8.21 -3.74 8.54
N VAL A 204 8.42 -4.27 7.33
CA VAL A 204 7.63 -3.92 6.13
C VAL A 204 6.57 -4.98 5.90
N VAL A 205 5.31 -4.55 5.76
CA VAL A 205 4.18 -5.38 5.37
C VAL A 205 3.82 -5.06 3.92
N THR A 206 3.87 -6.06 3.04
CA THR A 206 3.53 -5.86 1.63
C THR A 206 2.96 -7.14 1.02
N ASN A 207 2.51 -7.05 -0.23
CA ASN A 207 2.03 -8.20 -0.98
C ASN A 207 3.19 -9.02 -1.57
N THR A 208 2.99 -10.33 -1.78
CA THR A 208 4.00 -11.27 -2.30
C THR A 208 4.61 -10.82 -3.62
N PHE A 209 3.81 -10.31 -4.56
CA PHE A 209 4.33 -9.79 -5.83
C PHE A 209 5.41 -8.71 -5.62
N THR A 210 5.13 -7.73 -4.77
CA THR A 210 6.07 -6.63 -4.47
C THR A 210 7.27 -7.14 -3.68
N ALA A 211 7.05 -8.02 -2.69
CA ALA A 211 8.10 -8.59 -1.87
C ALA A 211 9.08 -9.46 -2.67
N ASP A 212 8.60 -10.18 -3.68
CA ASP A 212 9.43 -11.07 -4.50
C ASP A 212 10.19 -10.34 -5.62
N GLY A 213 10.03 -9.02 -5.70
CA GLY A 213 10.75 -8.17 -6.65
C GLY A 213 9.95 -7.77 -7.88
N GLY A 214 8.67 -8.16 -7.96
CA GLY A 214 7.75 -7.65 -8.96
C GLY A 214 7.80 -6.13 -9.02
N ASP A 215 7.51 -5.54 -10.19
CA ASP A 215 7.67 -4.10 -10.41
C ASP A 215 9.14 -3.59 -10.32
N ASN A 216 10.13 -4.50 -10.36
CA ASN A 216 11.56 -4.24 -10.19
C ASN A 216 11.89 -3.67 -8.80
N TYR A 217 11.50 -4.38 -7.74
CA TYR A 217 11.89 -4.11 -6.34
C TYR A 217 13.04 -5.01 -5.87
N PRO A 218 14.29 -4.79 -6.33
CA PRO A 218 15.40 -5.72 -6.07
C PRO A 218 15.82 -5.79 -4.60
N THR A 219 15.63 -4.71 -3.84
CA THR A 219 15.92 -4.67 -2.41
C THR A 219 15.04 -5.67 -1.67
N LEU A 220 13.72 -5.60 -1.88
CA LEU A 220 12.75 -6.49 -1.22
C LEU A 220 12.93 -7.94 -1.65
N ALA A 221 13.25 -8.18 -2.93
CA ALA A 221 13.47 -9.51 -3.47
C ALA A 221 14.50 -10.33 -2.68
N LYS A 222 15.54 -9.66 -2.15
CA LYS A 222 16.66 -10.26 -1.42
C LYS A 222 16.39 -10.50 0.07
N LEU A 223 15.36 -9.87 0.63
CA LEU A 223 15.07 -9.95 2.07
C LEU A 223 14.23 -11.18 2.40
N VAL A 224 14.33 -11.64 3.66
CA VAL A 224 13.56 -12.79 4.15
C VAL A 224 12.12 -12.37 4.41
N LYS A 225 11.17 -13.16 3.90
CA LYS A 225 9.73 -12.90 4.04
C LYS A 225 9.08 -13.95 4.91
N VAL A 226 8.17 -13.50 5.78
CA VAL A 226 7.34 -14.35 6.61
C VAL A 226 5.88 -14.11 6.25
N GLY A 227 5.22 -15.12 5.69
CA GLY A 227 3.78 -15.09 5.47
C GLY A 227 3.02 -15.18 6.79
N PHE A 228 1.94 -14.40 6.92
CA PHE A 228 1.07 -14.44 8.10
C PHE A 228 -0.39 -14.80 7.74
N GLY A 229 -0.55 -15.61 6.69
CA GLY A 229 -1.75 -16.40 6.44
C GLY A 229 -2.98 -15.65 5.90
N VAL A 230 -2.78 -14.51 5.22
CA VAL A 230 -3.90 -13.69 4.71
C VAL A 230 -3.63 -13.21 3.29
N SER A 231 -4.66 -13.18 2.44
CA SER A 231 -4.58 -12.49 1.15
C SER A 231 -4.73 -10.98 1.35
N TYR A 232 -4.14 -10.20 0.45
CA TYR A 232 -4.33 -8.74 0.46
C TYR A 232 -5.80 -8.29 0.27
N GLU A 233 -6.64 -9.07 -0.42
CA GLU A 233 -8.09 -8.84 -0.55
C GLU A 233 -8.79 -9.15 0.78
N GLN A 234 -8.48 -10.28 1.40
CA GLN A 234 -9.06 -10.65 2.69
C GLN A 234 -8.63 -9.64 3.78
N ALA A 235 -7.42 -9.07 3.69
CA ALA A 235 -6.98 -7.99 4.57
C ALA A 235 -7.85 -6.73 4.43
N LEU A 236 -8.19 -6.32 3.20
CA LEU A 236 -9.16 -5.24 2.96
C LEU A 236 -10.54 -5.59 3.51
N TYR A 237 -11.04 -6.78 3.23
CA TYR A 237 -12.32 -7.27 3.74
C TYR A 237 -12.38 -7.21 5.28
N ASP A 238 -11.39 -7.79 5.96
CA ASP A 238 -11.31 -7.82 7.42
C ASP A 238 -11.25 -6.38 7.98
N TYR A 239 -10.49 -5.50 7.32
CA TYR A 239 -10.38 -4.11 7.72
C TYR A 239 -11.69 -3.34 7.56
N LEU A 240 -12.43 -3.52 6.46
CA LEU A 240 -13.75 -2.93 6.27
C LEU A 240 -14.74 -3.39 7.36
N LEU A 241 -14.67 -4.65 7.77
CA LEU A 241 -15.52 -5.17 8.84
C LEU A 241 -15.14 -4.67 10.24
N SER A 242 -13.94 -4.13 10.41
CA SER A 242 -13.47 -3.62 11.71
C SER A 242 -14.10 -2.28 12.10
N PHE A 243 -14.76 -1.59 11.17
CA PHE A 243 -15.39 -0.30 11.43
C PHE A 243 -16.70 -0.44 12.23
N PRO A 244 -17.08 0.58 13.03
CA PRO A 244 -18.37 0.62 13.71
C PRO A 244 -19.55 0.49 12.73
N LYS A 245 -20.63 -0.14 13.19
CA LYS A 245 -21.84 -0.32 12.37
C LYS A 245 -22.69 0.95 12.34
N ASN A 246 -23.25 1.27 11.18
CA ASN A 246 -24.26 2.31 11.01
C ASN A 246 -25.66 1.84 11.46
N ALA A 247 -26.67 2.70 11.31
CA ALA A 247 -28.06 2.39 11.67
C ALA A 247 -28.67 1.21 10.89
N ALA A 248 -28.14 0.89 9.71
CA ALA A 248 -28.53 -0.27 8.92
C ALA A 248 -27.77 -1.56 9.30
N GLY A 249 -26.88 -1.50 10.31
CA GLY A 249 -26.11 -2.65 10.79
C GLY A 249 -24.88 -2.99 9.96
N LEU A 250 -24.51 -2.16 8.97
CA LEU A 250 -23.31 -2.34 8.15
C LEU A 250 -22.12 -1.60 8.78
N PRO A 251 -20.93 -2.23 8.90
CA PRO A 251 -19.68 -1.51 9.19
C PRO A 251 -19.53 -0.33 8.23
N GLU A 252 -19.29 0.87 8.74
CA GLU A 252 -19.29 2.09 7.94
C GLU A 252 -18.06 2.95 8.19
N ILE A 253 -17.42 3.37 7.10
CA ILE A 253 -16.39 4.40 7.15
C ILE A 253 -17.09 5.77 7.13
N PRO A 254 -17.00 6.55 8.22
CA PRO A 254 -17.69 7.84 8.29
C PRO A 254 -16.93 8.91 7.49
N SER A 255 -17.67 9.92 7.02
CA SER A 255 -17.10 11.08 6.31
C SER A 255 -16.13 11.89 7.16
N SER A 256 -16.23 11.76 8.50
CA SER A 256 -15.34 12.38 9.47
C SER A 256 -14.00 11.65 9.65
N ASP A 257 -13.78 10.49 9.02
CA ASP A 257 -12.48 9.81 9.09
C ASP A 257 -11.43 10.61 8.33
N VAL A 258 -10.61 11.34 9.09
CA VAL A 258 -9.61 12.28 8.55
C VAL A 258 -8.58 11.60 7.65
N ARG A 259 -8.33 10.29 7.82
CA ARG A 259 -7.41 9.51 6.98
C ARG A 259 -7.88 9.45 5.53
N TYR A 260 -9.19 9.53 5.31
CA TYR A 260 -9.83 9.23 4.03
C TYR A 260 -10.68 10.37 3.47
N SER A 261 -11.01 11.37 4.30
CA SER A 261 -11.91 12.48 3.97
C SER A 261 -11.51 13.29 2.72
N LYS A 262 -10.23 13.27 2.32
CA LYS A 262 -9.72 13.93 1.12
C LYS A 262 -9.28 12.89 0.10
N THR A 263 -9.64 13.07 -1.17
CA THR A 263 -9.24 12.16 -2.26
C THR A 263 -7.72 12.02 -2.40
N THR A 264 -6.97 13.07 -2.04
CA THR A 264 -5.50 13.11 -2.00
C THR A 264 -4.87 12.45 -0.76
N GLY A 265 -5.68 11.84 0.11
CA GLY A 265 -5.22 11.28 1.38
C GLY A 265 -4.95 12.33 2.47
N ASP A 266 -4.31 11.89 3.55
CA ASP A 266 -4.02 12.68 4.76
C ASP A 266 -2.57 13.19 4.84
N GLY A 267 -1.79 13.05 3.77
CA GLY A 267 -0.45 13.63 3.63
C GLY A 267 0.67 12.68 4.06
N ARG A 268 0.53 11.40 3.71
CA ARG A 268 1.56 10.35 3.86
C ARG A 268 2.60 10.42 2.77
N PHE A 269 2.28 10.98 1.61
CA PHE A 269 3.23 11.15 0.53
C PHE A 269 3.14 12.57 -0.03
N THR A 270 4.30 13.18 -0.31
CA THR A 270 4.35 14.53 -0.91
C THR A 270 5.41 14.58 -2.01
N TRP A 271 5.01 15.14 -3.16
CA TRP A 271 5.96 15.62 -4.16
C TRP A 271 6.36 17.05 -3.83
N LEU A 272 7.65 17.29 -3.60
CA LEU A 272 8.19 18.65 -3.58
C LEU A 272 8.04 19.29 -4.97
N PRO A 273 7.83 20.62 -5.02
CA PRO A 273 7.77 21.37 -6.27
C PRO A 273 9.05 21.20 -7.12
#